data_AF-A0A7S3WNB3-F1
#
_entry.id   AF-A0A7S3WNB3-F1
#
_cell.length_a   1.000
_cell.length_b   1.000
_cell.length_c   1.000
_cell.angle_alpha   90.00
_cell.angle_beta   90.00
_cell.angle_gamma   90.00
#
_symmetry.space_group_name_H-M   'P 1'
#
loop_
_entity.id
_entity.type
_entity.pdbx_description
1 polymer ?
#
loop_
_entity_poly.entity_id
_entity_poly.type
_entity_poly.pdbx_seq_one_letter_code
_entity_poly.pdbx_strand_id
1 'polypeptide(L)'
;MGLTLQYDDVYDTNKLIRFPKANFFMRWLVRLQLLWTIPAMIFETVQVKQEISVLNDGVRNLSGRKEIAHTQEMDFNIIKDASKNLGFTINELFTAAISVGVKKYMITRNDNATDLQMVIPGTVRWEFYPTYESVKLENKFAAFPVKIPLEENHEKAIFKVKKATNKIKTGFTKMYASYIMSLTFGVFVPEHIWKLLMHRASIPYTLAFSNVPGVIKPIVFKGYEIENVKSFIIPGGATGIGLSALSFSGKFMLTMSADLALHVNVKELLTYIEDAVMEYIEISKKGALKQ
;
A
#
# COMPACT_ATOMS: atom_id res chain seq x y z
N MET A 1 15.36 -22.94 -15.16
CA MET A 1 16.08 -21.99 -14.28
C MET A 1 15.02 -21.10 -13.63
N GLY A 2 14.32 -21.64 -12.63
CA GLY A 2 13.13 -21.02 -12.05
C GLY A 2 13.49 -20.23 -10.79
N LEU A 3 13.06 -18.97 -10.72
CA LEU A 3 13.07 -18.17 -9.50
C LEU A 3 12.01 -18.73 -8.53
N THR A 4 12.41 -19.68 -7.69
CA THR A 4 11.63 -20.16 -6.55
C THR A 4 11.89 -19.27 -5.34
N LEU A 5 10.95 -18.37 -5.04
CA LEU A 5 10.93 -17.59 -3.79
C LEU A 5 10.28 -18.35 -2.61
N GLN A 6 10.28 -19.68 -2.65
CA GLN A 6 10.08 -20.57 -1.51
C GLN A 6 11.03 -21.76 -1.67
N TYR A 7 12.04 -21.83 -0.82
CA TYR A 7 13.06 -22.89 -0.76
C TYR A 7 12.70 -24.02 0.24
N ASP A 8 11.44 -24.11 0.68
CA ASP A 8 10.99 -25.24 1.48
C ASP A 8 10.36 -26.29 0.55
N ASP A 9 10.69 -27.56 0.75
CA ASP A 9 10.12 -28.70 -0.02
C ASP A 9 8.59 -28.83 0.13
N VAL A 10 8.00 -28.13 1.12
CA VAL A 10 6.59 -28.19 1.46
C VAL A 10 5.93 -26.83 1.22
N TYR A 11 4.97 -26.82 0.29
CA TYR A 11 4.11 -25.68 0.02
C TYR A 11 3.14 -25.43 1.19
N ASP A 12 3.51 -24.53 2.10
CA ASP A 12 2.74 -24.22 3.30
C ASP A 12 2.06 -22.84 3.22
N THR A 13 0.77 -22.86 2.89
CA THR A 13 -0.08 -21.65 2.85
C THR A 13 -0.38 -21.06 4.22
N ASN A 14 -0.12 -21.77 5.34
CA ASN A 14 -0.28 -21.20 6.69
C ASN A 14 0.74 -20.10 6.99
N LYS A 15 1.84 -20.06 6.24
CA LYS A 15 2.84 -18.98 6.29
C LYS A 15 2.35 -17.70 5.59
N LEU A 16 1.23 -17.75 4.87
CA LEU A 16 0.65 -16.62 4.13
C LEU A 16 -0.51 -15.97 4.89
N ILE A 17 -0.78 -14.70 4.60
CA ILE A 17 -1.91 -13.96 5.20
C ILE A 17 -3.23 -14.66 4.83
N ARG A 18 -3.99 -15.13 5.82
CA ARG A 18 -5.28 -15.80 5.58
C ARG A 18 -6.33 -14.83 5.06
N PHE A 19 -6.99 -15.19 3.96
CA PHE A 19 -8.19 -14.51 3.46
C PHE A 19 -9.44 -15.29 3.88
N PRO A 20 -10.57 -14.63 4.19
CA PRO A 20 -11.83 -15.32 4.39
C PRO A 20 -12.19 -16.09 3.12
N LYS A 21 -12.32 -17.41 3.23
CA LYS A 21 -12.74 -18.26 2.10
C LYS A 21 -14.18 -17.93 1.75
N ALA A 22 -14.40 -17.33 0.58
CA ALA A 22 -15.75 -17.12 0.08
C ALA A 22 -16.29 -18.44 -0.48
N ASN A 23 -17.40 -18.91 0.08
CA ASN A 23 -18.14 -20.05 -0.48
C ASN A 23 -18.78 -19.66 -1.83
N PHE A 24 -19.31 -20.66 -2.54
CA PHE A 24 -19.92 -20.48 -3.85
C PHE A 24 -20.96 -19.35 -3.86
N PHE A 25 -21.87 -19.33 -2.89
CA PHE A 25 -22.93 -18.33 -2.78
C PHE A 25 -22.40 -16.92 -2.54
N MET A 26 -21.40 -16.75 -1.67
CA MET A 26 -20.74 -15.46 -1.44
C MET A 26 -20.08 -14.93 -2.70
N ARG A 27 -19.38 -15.78 -3.46
CA ARG A 27 -18.76 -15.39 -4.74
C ARG A 27 -19.82 -14.92 -5.74
N TRP A 28 -20.97 -15.61 -5.80
CA TRP A 28 -22.09 -15.19 -6.65
C TRP A 28 -22.72 -13.87 -6.20
N LEU A 29 -22.94 -13.71 -4.90
CA LEU A 29 -23.53 -12.49 -4.34
C LEU A 29 -22.65 -11.26 -4.62
N VAL A 30 -21.33 -11.37 -4.45
CA VAL A 30 -20.39 -10.29 -4.81
C VAL A 30 -20.47 -9.95 -6.31
N ARG A 31 -20.60 -10.96 -7.18
CA ARG A 31 -20.75 -10.74 -8.63
C ARG A 31 -22.07 -10.04 -8.99
N LEU A 32 -23.18 -10.42 -8.34
CA LEU A 32 -24.47 -9.76 -8.53
C LEU A 32 -24.42 -8.30 -8.06
N GLN A 33 -23.73 -8.03 -6.95
CA GLN A 33 -23.53 -6.66 -6.44
C GLN A 33 -22.75 -5.75 -7.40
N LEU A 34 -22.01 -6.30 -8.38
CA LEU A 34 -21.26 -5.49 -9.35
C LEU A 34 -22.15 -4.55 -10.16
N LEU A 35 -23.40 -4.97 -10.45
CA LEU A 35 -24.37 -4.19 -11.22
C LEU A 35 -24.61 -2.81 -10.59
N TRP A 36 -24.60 -2.71 -9.27
CA TRP A 36 -24.77 -1.45 -8.55
C TRP A 36 -23.45 -0.84 -8.06
N THR A 37 -22.47 -1.69 -7.75
CA THR A 37 -21.17 -1.25 -7.21
C THR A 37 -20.34 -0.51 -8.26
N ILE A 38 -20.30 -0.99 -9.51
CA ILE A 38 -19.50 -0.34 -10.56
C ILE A 38 -20.02 1.07 -10.89
N PRO A 39 -21.34 1.29 -11.15
CA PRO A 39 -21.86 2.64 -11.36
C PRO A 39 -21.63 3.57 -10.16
N ALA A 40 -21.84 3.07 -8.94
CA ALA A 40 -21.58 3.84 -7.73
C ALA A 40 -20.10 4.24 -7.60
N MET A 41 -19.17 3.34 -7.92
CA MET A 41 -17.74 3.62 -7.90
C MET A 41 -17.32 4.65 -8.95
N ILE A 42 -17.88 4.59 -10.16
CA ILE A 42 -17.62 5.59 -11.20
C ILE A 42 -18.07 6.97 -10.72
N PHE A 43 -19.27 7.06 -10.13
CA PHE A 43 -19.79 8.29 -9.56
C PHE A 43 -18.93 8.80 -8.40
N GLU A 44 -18.55 7.93 -7.44
CA GLU A 44 -17.63 8.25 -6.35
C GLU A 44 -16.29 8.79 -6.88
N THR A 45 -15.75 8.18 -7.93
CA THR A 45 -14.46 8.57 -8.54
C THR A 45 -14.52 10.00 -9.10
N VAL A 46 -15.63 10.37 -9.76
CA VAL A 46 -15.84 11.73 -10.28
C VAL A 46 -15.98 12.75 -9.15
N GLN A 47 -16.45 12.33 -7.97
CA GLN A 47 -16.64 13.18 -6.80
C GLN A 47 -15.41 13.27 -5.89
N VAL A 48 -14.32 12.54 -6.16
CA VAL A 48 -13.12 12.61 -5.32
C VAL A 48 -12.55 14.02 -5.38
N LYS A 49 -12.68 14.74 -4.26
CA LYS A 49 -12.05 16.05 -4.11
C LYS A 49 -10.55 15.87 -4.08
N GLN A 50 -9.89 16.62 -4.93
CA GLN A 50 -8.46 16.76 -4.92
C GLN A 50 -8.04 17.70 -3.79
N GLU A 51 -7.09 17.25 -2.98
CA GLU A 51 -6.46 18.08 -1.96
C GLU A 51 -5.13 18.56 -2.52
N ILE A 52 -5.03 19.87 -2.76
CA ILE A 52 -3.80 20.49 -3.24
C ILE A 52 -2.84 20.56 -2.06
N SER A 53 -1.62 20.09 -2.28
CA SER A 53 -0.56 20.08 -1.28
C SER A 53 0.80 20.18 -1.98
N VAL A 54 1.87 20.36 -1.22
CA VAL A 54 3.26 20.33 -1.70
C VAL A 54 3.64 18.99 -2.34
N LEU A 55 2.84 17.94 -2.13
CA LEU A 55 3.03 16.62 -2.74
C LEU A 55 2.10 16.35 -3.93
N ASN A 56 1.06 17.17 -4.15
CA ASN A 56 0.10 17.02 -5.24
C ASN A 56 -0.45 18.38 -5.68
N ASP A 57 -0.07 18.80 -6.88
CA ASP A 57 -0.25 20.15 -7.41
C ASP A 57 -1.63 20.43 -8.06
N GLY A 58 -2.50 19.44 -8.22
CA GLY A 58 -3.76 19.63 -8.95
C GLY A 58 -3.77 19.04 -10.36
N VAL A 59 -2.66 19.15 -11.09
CA VAL A 59 -2.64 19.04 -12.56
C VAL A 59 -1.78 17.87 -13.04
N ARG A 60 -0.75 17.51 -12.28
CA ARG A 60 0.12 16.33 -12.38
C ARG A 60 0.53 15.90 -13.79
N ASN A 61 1.49 16.65 -14.34
CA ASN A 61 2.30 16.23 -15.47
C ASN A 61 3.61 15.61 -14.98
N LEU A 62 3.64 14.28 -14.87
CA LEU A 62 4.82 13.54 -14.44
C LEU A 62 5.87 13.44 -15.55
N SER A 63 7.15 13.58 -15.20
CA SER A 63 8.28 13.52 -16.14
C SER A 63 8.66 12.10 -16.55
N GLY A 64 8.26 11.09 -15.76
CA GLY A 64 8.69 9.70 -15.94
C GLY A 64 10.08 9.40 -15.40
N ARG A 65 10.86 10.42 -15.00
CA ARG A 65 12.13 10.24 -14.28
C ARG A 65 11.83 10.16 -12.79
N LYS A 66 12.33 9.11 -12.13
CA LYS A 66 12.07 8.85 -10.71
C LYS A 66 13.35 8.95 -9.89
N GLU A 67 13.26 9.58 -8.73
CA GLU A 67 14.25 9.46 -7.67
C GLU A 67 13.80 8.40 -6.67
N ILE A 68 14.74 7.62 -6.15
CA ILE A 68 14.48 6.51 -5.24
C ILE A 68 15.36 6.67 -3.99
N ALA A 69 14.74 6.59 -2.82
CA ALA A 69 15.44 6.54 -1.53
C ALA A 69 14.95 5.33 -0.72
N HIS A 70 15.78 4.85 0.21
CA HIS A 70 15.43 3.76 1.13
C HIS A 70 15.92 4.08 2.54
N THR A 71 15.25 3.52 3.53
CA THR A 71 15.62 3.62 4.95
C THR A 71 16.79 2.69 5.27
N GLN A 72 17.32 2.80 6.48
CA GLN A 72 18.16 1.74 7.03
C GLN A 72 17.33 0.47 7.28
N GLU A 73 18.03 -0.64 7.45
CA GLU A 73 17.41 -1.91 7.82
C GLU A 73 16.96 -1.88 9.27
N MET A 74 15.69 -2.18 9.49
CA MET A 74 15.11 -2.36 10.82
C MET A 74 14.88 -3.84 11.11
N ASP A 75 14.99 -4.25 12.38
CA ASP A 75 14.57 -5.60 12.78
C ASP A 75 13.03 -5.70 12.73
N PHE A 76 12.54 -6.60 11.88
CA PHE A 76 11.12 -6.82 11.69
C PHE A 76 10.41 -7.33 12.97
N ASN A 77 11.13 -8.04 13.86
CA ASN A 77 10.56 -8.50 15.12
C ASN A 77 10.22 -7.33 16.04
N ILE A 78 11.07 -6.30 16.08
CA ILE A 78 10.81 -5.09 16.88
C ILE A 78 9.53 -4.40 16.39
N ILE A 79 9.34 -4.27 15.08
CA ILE A 79 8.12 -3.70 14.49
C ILE A 79 6.90 -4.55 14.80
N LYS A 80 7.03 -5.87 14.68
CA LYS A 80 5.95 -6.82 14.98
C LYS A 80 5.52 -6.72 16.43
N ASP A 81 6.46 -6.67 17.36
CA ASP A 81 6.19 -6.56 18.79
C ASP A 81 5.61 -5.19 19.14
N ALA A 82 6.11 -4.11 18.54
CA ALA A 82 5.53 -2.79 18.69
C ALA A 82 4.06 -2.75 18.26
N SER A 83 3.74 -3.33 17.10
CA SER A 83 2.34 -3.39 16.62
C SER A 83 1.43 -4.17 17.59
N LYS A 84 1.91 -5.30 18.12
CA LYS A 84 1.18 -6.11 19.10
C LYS A 84 0.98 -5.38 20.42
N ASN A 85 2.03 -4.78 20.97
CA ASN A 85 2.00 -4.08 22.25
C ASN A 85 1.04 -2.89 22.21
N LEU A 86 0.97 -2.20 21.07
CA LEU A 86 0.03 -1.10 20.85
C LEU A 86 -1.40 -1.58 20.53
N GLY A 87 -1.59 -2.86 20.17
CA GLY A 87 -2.90 -3.43 19.81
C GLY A 87 -3.38 -3.07 18.39
N PHE A 88 -2.44 -2.85 17.46
CA PHE A 88 -2.72 -2.50 16.06
C PHE A 88 -2.04 -3.47 15.09
N THR A 89 -2.52 -3.52 13.86
CA THR A 89 -1.84 -4.27 12.80
C THR A 89 -0.59 -3.53 12.32
N ILE A 90 0.37 -4.26 11.75
CA ILE A 90 1.57 -3.68 11.13
C ILE A 90 1.21 -2.64 10.06
N ASN A 91 0.18 -2.92 9.25
CA ASN A 91 -0.31 -1.97 8.23
C ASN A 91 -0.86 -0.68 8.84
N GLU A 92 -1.59 -0.78 9.96
CA GLU A 92 -2.11 0.40 10.67
C GLU A 92 -0.96 1.22 11.27
N LEU A 93 0.05 0.58 11.86
CA LEU A 93 1.24 1.26 12.39
C LEU A 93 1.98 2.03 11.29
N PHE A 94 2.28 1.39 10.15
CA PHE A 94 2.96 2.09 9.04
C PHE A 94 2.11 3.18 8.40
N THR A 95 0.81 2.94 8.24
CA THR A 95 -0.09 3.96 7.69
C THR A 95 -0.18 5.18 8.62
N ALA A 96 -0.12 4.96 9.94
CA ALA A 96 -0.06 6.04 10.93
C ALA A 96 1.30 6.75 10.92
N ALA A 97 2.42 6.03 10.74
CA ALA A 97 3.73 6.64 10.57
C ALA A 97 3.80 7.49 9.28
N ILE A 98 3.18 7.04 8.19
CA ILE A 98 3.03 7.84 6.95
C ILE A 98 2.25 9.12 7.25
N SER A 99 1.12 9.02 7.98
CA SER A 99 0.33 10.19 8.39
C SER A 99 1.17 11.21 9.14
N VAL A 100 1.92 10.77 10.16
CA VAL A 100 2.76 11.66 10.98
C VAL A 100 3.94 12.23 10.19
N GLY A 101 4.70 11.38 9.51
CA GLY A 101 5.88 11.80 8.76
C GLY A 101 5.54 12.78 7.63
N VAL A 102 4.47 12.50 6.87
CA VAL A 102 3.99 13.42 5.83
C VAL A 102 3.51 14.73 6.45
N LYS A 103 2.79 14.71 7.57
CA LYS A 103 2.34 15.93 8.23
C LYS A 103 3.52 16.80 8.69
N LYS A 104 4.52 16.20 9.36
CA LYS A 104 5.75 16.89 9.78
C LYS A 104 6.47 17.50 8.57
N TYR A 105 6.63 16.75 7.48
CA TYR A 105 7.24 17.25 6.24
C TYR A 105 6.45 18.43 5.64
N MET A 106 5.13 18.35 5.59
CA MET A 106 4.26 19.43 5.08
C MET A 106 4.36 20.71 5.90
N ILE A 107 4.40 20.61 7.23
CA ILE A 107 4.53 21.77 8.13
C ILE A 107 5.82 22.55 7.85
N THR A 108 6.93 21.86 7.62
CA THR A 108 8.21 22.54 7.28
C THR A 108 8.16 23.34 5.97
N ARG A 109 7.13 23.10 5.15
CA ARG A 109 6.89 23.75 3.85
C ARG A 109 5.66 24.67 3.89
N ASN A 110 5.18 25.02 5.08
CA ASN A 110 4.00 25.85 5.30
C ASN A 110 2.72 25.29 4.64
N ASP A 111 2.63 23.96 4.52
CA ASP A 111 1.45 23.28 3.98
C ASP A 111 0.53 22.79 5.11
N ASN A 112 -0.72 23.22 5.01
CA ASN A 112 -1.76 22.95 5.99
C ASN A 112 -2.76 21.88 5.56
N ALA A 113 -2.45 21.10 4.52
CA ALA A 113 -3.24 19.93 4.14
C ALA A 113 -3.54 19.05 5.37
N THR A 114 -4.78 18.59 5.44
CA THR A 114 -5.32 17.84 6.57
C THR A 114 -5.39 16.36 6.25
N ASP A 115 -5.35 15.99 4.98
CA ASP A 115 -5.43 14.61 4.57
C ASP A 115 -4.54 14.30 3.36
N LEU A 116 -4.24 13.00 3.23
CA LEU A 116 -3.48 12.42 2.15
C LEU A 116 -4.35 11.43 1.39
N GLN A 117 -4.55 11.67 0.10
CA GLN A 117 -5.18 10.71 -0.79
C GLN A 117 -4.16 9.61 -1.13
N MET A 118 -4.35 8.43 -0.56
CA MET A 118 -3.44 7.30 -0.69
C MET A 118 -4.13 6.14 -1.40
N VAL A 119 -3.38 5.35 -2.17
CA VAL A 119 -3.86 4.11 -2.80
C VAL A 119 -3.13 2.93 -2.21
N ILE A 120 -3.87 1.93 -1.72
CA ILE A 120 -3.32 0.71 -1.13
C ILE A 120 -3.73 -0.48 -2.01
N PRO A 121 -2.81 -1.30 -2.52
CA PRO A 121 -3.15 -2.50 -3.26
C PRO A 121 -3.71 -3.56 -2.30
N GLY A 122 -4.80 -4.20 -2.70
CA GLY A 122 -5.39 -5.33 -2.00
C GLY A 122 -5.64 -6.49 -2.95
N THR A 123 -5.50 -7.70 -2.42
CA THR A 123 -5.77 -8.94 -3.18
C THR A 123 -7.27 -9.13 -3.42
N VAL A 124 -7.62 -9.59 -4.61
CA VAL A 124 -8.99 -10.03 -4.96
C VAL A 124 -9.08 -11.55 -5.10
N ARG A 125 -8.05 -12.26 -4.63
CA ARG A 125 -8.01 -13.72 -4.61
C ARG A 125 -9.02 -14.23 -3.58
N TRP A 126 -9.83 -15.20 -4.00
CA TRP A 126 -10.79 -15.87 -3.12
C TRP A 126 -10.14 -16.90 -2.20
N GLU A 127 -9.00 -17.45 -2.63
CA GLU A 127 -8.23 -18.46 -1.94
C GLU A 127 -6.79 -18.47 -2.46
N PHE A 128 -5.88 -19.06 -1.69
CA PHE A 128 -4.58 -19.46 -2.19
C PHE A 128 -4.72 -20.73 -3.03
N TYR A 129 -3.74 -20.92 -3.91
CA TYR A 129 -3.55 -22.19 -4.58
C TYR A 129 -3.31 -23.29 -3.54
N PRO A 130 -3.88 -24.50 -3.71
CA PRO A 130 -3.70 -25.59 -2.75
C PRO A 130 -2.30 -26.20 -2.79
N THR A 131 -1.66 -26.23 -3.97
CA THR A 131 -0.31 -26.80 -4.18
C THR A 131 0.55 -25.88 -5.02
N TYR A 132 1.88 -26.12 -5.01
CA TYR A 132 2.83 -25.38 -5.83
C TYR A 132 2.54 -25.52 -7.33
N GLU A 133 2.23 -26.72 -7.79
CA GLU A 133 1.92 -27.04 -9.19
C GLU A 133 0.64 -26.35 -9.68
N SER A 134 -0.26 -26.03 -8.75
CA SER A 134 -1.52 -25.34 -9.06
C SER A 134 -1.37 -23.82 -9.16
N VAL A 135 -0.19 -23.26 -8.81
CA VAL A 135 0.07 -21.82 -8.87
C VAL A 135 0.02 -21.33 -10.32
N LYS A 136 -0.89 -20.40 -10.60
CA LYS A 136 -0.91 -19.65 -11.87
C LYS A 136 -0.39 -18.24 -11.65
N LEU A 137 0.46 -17.80 -12.57
CA LEU A 137 0.95 -16.43 -12.65
C LEU A 137 -0.18 -15.54 -13.17
N GLU A 138 -0.86 -14.87 -12.25
CA GLU A 138 -2.00 -14.04 -12.57
C GLU A 138 -2.00 -12.78 -11.70
N ASN A 139 -2.52 -11.70 -12.28
CA ASN A 139 -2.58 -10.42 -11.61
C ASN A 139 -3.93 -10.23 -10.89
N LYS A 140 -4.09 -10.81 -9.69
CA LYS A 140 -5.33 -10.72 -8.88
C LYS A 140 -5.22 -9.73 -7.72
N PHE A 141 -5.02 -8.45 -8.03
CA PHE A 141 -5.14 -7.36 -7.07
C PHE A 141 -5.93 -6.18 -7.65
N ALA A 142 -6.44 -5.33 -6.77
CA ALA A 142 -7.00 -4.03 -7.12
C ALA A 142 -6.46 -2.96 -6.19
N ALA A 143 -6.36 -1.73 -6.72
CA ALA A 143 -5.89 -0.59 -5.97
C ALA A 143 -7.08 0.08 -5.26
N PHE A 144 -7.01 0.23 -3.94
CA PHE A 144 -8.09 0.79 -3.14
C PHE A 144 -7.73 2.19 -2.64
N PRO A 145 -8.50 3.22 -3.02
CA PRO A 145 -8.26 4.58 -2.56
C PRO A 145 -8.69 4.78 -1.10
N VAL A 146 -7.88 5.47 -0.34
CA VAL A 146 -8.08 5.75 1.09
C VAL A 146 -7.65 7.17 1.36
N LYS A 147 -8.55 7.94 1.97
CA LYS A 147 -8.25 9.26 2.50
C LYS A 147 -7.66 9.09 3.91
N ILE A 148 -6.38 9.38 4.07
CA ILE A 148 -5.65 9.24 5.32
C ILE A 148 -5.55 10.59 6.02
N PRO A 149 -6.09 10.74 7.23
CA PRO A 149 -5.95 11.99 7.98
C PRO A 149 -4.48 12.18 8.38
N LEU A 150 -3.98 13.40 8.21
CA LEU A 150 -2.62 13.80 8.55
C LEU A 150 -2.59 14.41 9.96
N GLU A 151 -1.80 13.82 10.85
CA GLU A 151 -1.75 14.21 12.26
C GLU A 151 -0.30 14.30 12.74
N GLU A 152 0.04 15.31 13.53
CA GLU A 152 1.38 15.40 14.15
C GLU A 152 1.54 14.44 15.34
N ASN A 153 0.44 14.17 16.05
CA ASN A 153 0.44 13.35 17.25
C ASN A 153 0.24 11.86 16.88
N HIS A 154 1.21 11.02 17.25
CA HIS A 154 1.22 9.58 16.99
C HIS A 154 -0.02 8.82 17.50
N GLU A 155 -0.49 9.16 18.69
CA GLU A 155 -1.64 8.49 19.29
C GLU A 155 -2.93 8.83 18.52
N LYS A 156 -3.17 10.11 18.24
CA LYS A 156 -4.30 10.55 17.41
C LYS A 156 -4.24 9.96 15.99
N ALA A 157 -3.04 9.94 15.39
CA ALA A 157 -2.81 9.41 14.05
C ALA A 157 -3.27 7.95 13.94
N ILE A 158 -2.80 7.07 14.84
CA ILE A 158 -3.06 5.63 14.71
C ILE A 158 -4.55 5.28 14.90
N PHE A 159 -5.26 5.98 15.79
CA PHE A 159 -6.70 5.79 15.96
C PHE A 159 -7.51 6.30 14.76
N LYS A 160 -7.18 7.49 14.24
CA LYS A 160 -7.84 8.04 13.05
C LYS A 160 -7.57 7.19 11.82
N VAL A 161 -6.34 6.71 11.65
CA VAL A 161 -5.94 5.77 10.59
C VAL A 161 -6.69 4.46 10.68
N LYS A 162 -6.79 3.84 11.87
CA LYS A 162 -7.59 2.62 12.06
C LYS A 162 -9.04 2.81 11.61
N LYS A 163 -9.64 3.95 11.93
CA LYS A 163 -11.01 4.29 11.47
C LYS A 163 -11.07 4.44 9.94
N ALA A 164 -10.07 5.07 9.33
CA ALA A 164 -10.00 5.24 7.87
C ALA A 164 -9.79 3.91 7.13
N THR A 165 -8.90 3.05 7.62
CA THR A 165 -8.52 1.77 6.97
C THR A 165 -9.52 0.65 7.24
N ASN A 166 -10.38 0.75 8.26
CA ASN A 166 -11.47 -0.21 8.49
C ASN A 166 -12.43 -0.33 7.28
N LYS A 167 -12.61 0.74 6.51
CA LYS A 167 -13.40 0.72 5.26
C LYS A 167 -12.80 -0.21 4.18
N ILE A 168 -11.50 -0.43 4.21
CA ILE A 168 -10.81 -1.35 3.29
C ILE A 168 -11.17 -2.79 3.64
N LYS A 169 -11.16 -3.13 4.94
CA LYS A 169 -11.47 -4.48 5.44
C LYS A 169 -12.89 -4.91 5.07
N THR A 170 -13.84 -3.98 5.08
CA THR A 170 -15.24 -4.24 4.70
C THR A 170 -15.53 -4.00 3.22
N GLY A 171 -14.56 -3.48 2.46
CA GLY A 171 -14.71 -3.01 1.09
C GLY A 171 -14.41 -4.03 -0.01
N PHE A 172 -14.39 -5.35 0.30
CA PHE A 172 -13.98 -6.38 -0.68
C PHE A 172 -14.78 -6.32 -1.99
N THR A 173 -16.10 -6.11 -1.94
CA THR A 173 -16.94 -5.97 -3.15
C THR A 173 -16.47 -4.82 -4.04
N LYS A 174 -16.13 -3.65 -3.47
CA LYS A 174 -15.60 -2.50 -4.22
C LYS A 174 -14.24 -2.81 -4.84
N MET A 175 -13.38 -3.50 -4.10
CA MET A 175 -12.07 -3.93 -4.61
C MET A 175 -12.22 -4.92 -5.78
N TYR A 176 -13.11 -5.91 -5.65
CA TYR A 176 -13.43 -6.86 -6.71
C TYR A 176 -14.06 -6.17 -7.92
N ALA A 177 -14.94 -5.18 -7.71
CA ALA A 177 -15.52 -4.37 -8.76
C ALA A 177 -14.46 -3.56 -9.54
N SER A 178 -13.52 -2.92 -8.84
CA SER A 178 -12.38 -2.22 -9.44
C SER A 178 -11.54 -3.15 -10.33
N TYR A 179 -11.25 -4.36 -9.83
CA TYR A 179 -10.52 -5.37 -10.58
C TYR A 179 -11.26 -5.79 -11.87
N ILE A 180 -12.55 -6.14 -11.76
CA ILE A 180 -13.37 -6.52 -12.92
C ILE A 180 -13.49 -5.37 -13.92
N MET A 181 -13.67 -4.15 -13.44
CA MET A 181 -13.71 -2.95 -14.27
C MET A 181 -12.40 -2.78 -15.04
N SER A 182 -11.24 -2.88 -14.37
CA SER A 182 -9.93 -2.79 -15.01
C SER A 182 -9.72 -3.86 -16.09
N LEU A 183 -10.07 -5.12 -15.80
CA LEU A 183 -10.00 -6.21 -16.79
C LEU A 183 -10.91 -5.94 -18.00
N THR A 184 -12.16 -5.56 -17.74
CA THR A 184 -13.16 -5.35 -18.80
C THR A 184 -12.77 -4.18 -19.67
N PHE A 185 -12.37 -3.05 -19.07
CA PHE A 185 -11.94 -1.88 -19.82
C PHE A 185 -10.66 -2.16 -20.59
N GLY A 186 -9.70 -2.90 -20.02
CA GLY A 186 -8.48 -3.29 -20.72
C GLY A 186 -8.70 -4.18 -21.95
N VAL A 187 -9.82 -4.91 -22.02
CA VAL A 187 -10.18 -5.76 -23.18
C VAL A 187 -11.02 -5.01 -24.20
N PHE A 188 -11.99 -4.21 -23.77
CA PHE A 188 -13.01 -3.64 -24.65
C PHE A 188 -12.83 -2.17 -24.97
N VAL A 189 -12.03 -1.42 -24.21
CA VAL A 189 -11.83 0.02 -24.43
C VAL A 189 -10.51 0.24 -25.18
N PRO A 190 -10.50 1.03 -26.26
CA PRO A 190 -9.27 1.37 -26.96
C PRO A 190 -8.20 1.93 -26.00
N GLU A 191 -6.96 1.47 -26.17
CA GLU A 191 -5.86 1.73 -25.23
C GLU A 191 -5.66 3.22 -24.91
N HIS A 192 -5.73 4.10 -25.91
CA HIS A 192 -5.55 5.53 -25.74
C HIS A 192 -6.65 6.17 -24.87
N ILE A 193 -7.90 5.71 -25.00
CA ILE A 193 -9.02 6.15 -24.16
C ILE A 193 -8.82 5.65 -22.74
N TRP A 194 -8.45 4.38 -22.58
CA TRP A 194 -8.21 3.80 -21.26
C TRP A 194 -7.08 4.51 -20.51
N LYS A 195 -5.95 4.77 -21.17
CA LYS A 195 -4.84 5.53 -20.58
C LYS A 195 -5.27 6.93 -20.15
N LEU A 196 -6.06 7.64 -20.94
CA LEU A 196 -6.59 8.96 -20.59
C LEU A 196 -7.51 8.89 -19.35
N LEU A 197 -8.42 7.91 -19.31
CA LEU A 197 -9.33 7.71 -18.17
C LEU A 197 -8.54 7.38 -16.89
N MET A 198 -7.56 6.48 -16.98
CA MET A 198 -6.70 6.13 -15.85
C MET A 198 -5.86 7.30 -15.37
N HIS A 199 -5.28 8.07 -16.30
CA HIS A 199 -4.56 9.28 -15.95
C HIS A 199 -5.46 10.23 -15.16
N ARG A 200 -6.64 10.60 -15.68
CA ARG A 200 -7.58 11.51 -15.01
C ARG A 200 -8.07 10.98 -13.66
N ALA A 201 -8.51 9.72 -13.61
CA ALA A 201 -9.01 9.10 -12.38
C ALA A 201 -7.93 9.04 -11.29
N SER A 202 -6.66 8.96 -11.68
CA SER A 202 -5.58 8.88 -10.73
C SER A 202 -5.15 10.24 -10.17
N ILE A 203 -5.39 11.38 -10.84
CA ILE A 203 -4.94 12.74 -10.45
C ILE A 203 -5.13 13.07 -8.95
N PRO A 204 -6.25 12.72 -8.29
CA PRO A 204 -6.40 13.03 -6.87
C PRO A 204 -5.45 12.28 -5.92
N TYR A 205 -4.86 11.15 -6.32
CA TYR A 205 -4.11 10.26 -5.41
C TYR A 205 -2.63 10.59 -5.33
N THR A 206 -2.18 11.18 -4.24
CA THR A 206 -0.79 11.61 -4.02
C THR A 206 0.20 10.46 -3.96
N LEU A 207 -0.10 9.42 -3.16
CA LEU A 207 0.83 8.37 -2.79
C LEU A 207 0.22 6.98 -2.97
N ALA A 208 0.95 6.03 -3.55
CA ALA A 208 0.61 4.62 -3.44
C ALA A 208 1.46 3.96 -2.36
N PHE A 209 0.86 3.17 -1.48
CA PHE A 209 1.56 2.46 -0.41
C PHE A 209 1.36 0.96 -0.55
N SER A 210 2.44 0.20 -0.72
CA SER A 210 2.42 -1.26 -0.77
C SER A 210 3.22 -1.85 0.37
N ASN A 211 2.61 -2.72 1.17
CA ASN A 211 3.33 -3.53 2.15
C ASN A 211 3.27 -5.01 1.73
N VAL A 212 4.38 -5.53 1.23
CA VAL A 212 4.48 -6.91 0.78
C VAL A 212 5.23 -7.70 1.86
N PRO A 213 4.59 -8.69 2.50
CA PRO A 213 5.32 -9.62 3.34
C PRO A 213 6.29 -10.38 2.43
N GLY A 214 7.59 -10.22 2.63
CA GLY A 214 8.58 -10.91 1.82
C GLY A 214 9.01 -12.24 2.45
N VAL A 215 10.14 -12.75 1.97
CA VAL A 215 10.62 -14.10 2.31
C VAL A 215 11.20 -14.09 3.74
N ILE A 216 10.69 -14.99 4.58
CA ILE A 216 11.06 -15.07 6.01
C ILE A 216 12.46 -15.69 6.20
N LYS A 217 12.86 -16.60 5.32
CA LYS A 217 14.16 -17.28 5.35
C LYS A 217 15.15 -16.62 4.38
N PRO A 218 16.46 -16.64 4.68
CA PRO A 218 17.45 -16.21 3.72
C PRO A 218 17.34 -17.00 2.41
N ILE A 219 17.63 -16.32 1.30
CA ILE A 219 17.72 -16.95 -0.01
C ILE A 219 19.19 -17.24 -0.27
N VAL A 220 19.52 -18.49 -0.58
CA VAL A 220 20.88 -18.86 -1.00
C VAL A 220 20.88 -19.07 -2.52
N PHE A 221 21.79 -18.39 -3.22
CA PHE A 221 22.01 -18.55 -4.64
C PHE A 221 23.45 -18.95 -4.90
N LYS A 222 23.66 -20.16 -5.43
CA LYS A 222 25.00 -20.73 -5.70
C LYS A 222 25.95 -20.70 -4.48
N GLY A 223 25.41 -20.96 -3.29
CA GLY A 223 26.19 -20.96 -2.03
C GLY A 223 26.37 -19.57 -1.39
N TYR A 224 25.89 -18.50 -2.04
CA TYR A 224 25.91 -17.15 -1.47
C TYR A 224 24.55 -16.78 -0.92
N GLU A 225 24.50 -16.35 0.34
CA GLU A 225 23.30 -15.81 0.96
C GLU A 225 23.02 -14.40 0.44
N ILE A 226 21.79 -14.15 0.00
CA ILE A 226 21.33 -12.80 -0.34
C ILE A 226 21.23 -12.02 0.96
N GLU A 227 22.08 -11.01 1.10
CA GLU A 227 22.12 -10.17 2.29
C GLU A 227 20.84 -9.31 2.40
N ASN A 228 20.49 -8.62 1.31
CA ASN A 228 19.46 -7.60 1.28
C ASN A 228 18.66 -7.63 -0.02
N VAL A 229 17.35 -7.33 0.09
CA VAL A 229 16.45 -7.13 -1.05
C VAL A 229 15.84 -5.76 -0.94
N LYS A 230 16.01 -4.95 -1.99
CA LYS A 230 15.39 -3.62 -2.09
C LYS A 230 14.32 -3.67 -3.17
N SER A 231 13.11 -3.26 -2.82
CA SER A 231 11.99 -3.17 -3.76
C SER A 231 11.51 -1.73 -3.83
N PHE A 232 11.10 -1.30 -5.01
CA PHE A 232 10.37 -0.05 -5.19
C PHE A 232 9.12 -0.33 -6.02
N ILE A 233 8.11 0.51 -5.85
CA ILE A 233 6.91 0.48 -6.69
C ILE A 233 6.87 1.72 -7.57
N ILE A 234 6.32 1.56 -8.78
CA ILE A 234 6.00 2.67 -9.68
C ILE A 234 4.47 2.69 -9.81
N PRO A 235 3.80 3.68 -9.22
CA PRO A 235 2.35 3.81 -9.37
C PRO A 235 1.97 4.12 -10.83
N GLY A 236 0.82 3.63 -11.26
CA GLY A 236 0.28 3.95 -12.58
C GLY A 236 -0.41 5.32 -12.63
N GLY A 237 -0.57 5.86 -13.83
CA GLY A 237 -1.29 7.12 -14.07
C GLY A 237 -0.50 8.34 -13.60
N ALA A 238 -1.17 9.24 -12.90
CA ALA A 238 -0.66 10.50 -12.37
C ALA A 238 -0.15 10.38 -10.92
N THR A 239 -0.30 9.21 -10.26
CA THR A 239 0.18 9.02 -8.88
C THR A 239 1.71 9.11 -8.84
N GLY A 240 2.21 10.21 -8.29
CA GLY A 240 3.61 10.58 -8.45
C GLY A 240 4.57 9.96 -7.43
N ILE A 241 4.07 9.52 -6.27
CA ILE A 241 4.87 8.94 -5.18
C ILE A 241 4.48 7.48 -4.93
N GLY A 242 5.47 6.59 -4.89
CA GLY A 242 5.31 5.19 -4.49
C GLY A 242 6.11 4.91 -3.22
N LEU A 243 5.47 4.36 -2.19
CA LEU A 243 6.12 3.88 -0.98
C LEU A 243 5.91 2.38 -0.87
N SER A 244 6.99 1.63 -0.75
CA SER A 244 6.97 0.19 -0.52
C SER A 244 7.63 -0.18 0.79
N ALA A 245 7.00 -1.10 1.50
CA ALA A 245 7.51 -1.78 2.66
C ALA A 245 7.77 -3.25 2.29
N LEU A 246 8.99 -3.73 2.56
CA LEU A 246 9.39 -5.11 2.34
C LEU A 246 10.07 -5.67 3.59
N SER A 247 9.60 -6.83 4.03
CA SER A 247 10.33 -7.65 5.01
C SER A 247 11.11 -8.75 4.29
N PHE A 248 12.39 -8.93 4.63
CA PHE A 248 13.23 -9.97 4.05
C PHE A 248 14.19 -10.50 5.11
N SER A 249 14.14 -11.81 5.38
CA SER A 249 15.05 -12.50 6.30
C SER A 249 15.20 -11.80 7.67
N GLY A 250 14.08 -11.45 8.29
CA GLY A 250 14.05 -10.75 9.58
C GLY A 250 14.36 -9.25 9.52
N LYS A 251 14.81 -8.73 8.38
CA LYS A 251 15.02 -7.30 8.14
C LYS A 251 13.79 -6.67 7.53
N PHE A 252 13.61 -5.38 7.74
CA PHE A 252 12.54 -4.58 7.20
C PHE A 252 13.10 -3.28 6.62
N MET A 253 12.58 -2.88 5.45
CA MET A 253 13.02 -1.67 4.77
C MET A 253 11.83 -0.95 4.13
N LEU A 254 11.83 0.38 4.24
CA LEU A 254 10.96 1.24 3.45
C LEU A 254 11.76 1.77 2.25
N THR A 255 11.10 1.85 1.11
CA THR A 255 11.67 2.44 -0.11
C THR A 255 10.63 3.35 -0.73
N MET A 256 11.04 4.57 -1.03
CA MET A 256 10.20 5.58 -1.66
C MET A 256 10.72 5.88 -3.06
N SER A 257 9.81 5.97 -4.02
CA SER A 257 10.04 6.52 -5.35
C SER A 257 9.17 7.77 -5.53
N ALA A 258 9.71 8.82 -6.13
CA ALA A 258 8.94 10.00 -6.51
C ALA A 258 9.33 10.49 -7.89
N ASP A 259 8.36 11.06 -8.63
CA ASP A 259 8.67 11.73 -9.89
C ASP A 259 9.44 13.03 -9.67
N LEU A 260 10.46 13.28 -10.49
CA LEU A 260 11.25 14.50 -10.41
C LEU A 260 10.41 15.77 -10.64
N ALA A 261 9.30 15.67 -11.39
CA ALA A 261 8.39 16.80 -11.62
C ALA A 261 7.70 17.29 -10.33
N LEU A 262 7.70 16.50 -9.26
CA LEU A 262 7.11 16.91 -7.98
C LEU A 262 8.05 17.80 -7.15
N HIS A 263 9.34 17.86 -7.49
CA HIS A 263 10.35 18.60 -6.72
C HIS A 263 10.37 18.24 -5.21
N VAL A 264 10.01 17.00 -4.88
CA VAL A 264 10.00 16.46 -3.51
C VAL A 264 11.39 15.94 -3.18
N ASN A 265 11.91 16.30 -2.01
CA ASN A 265 13.12 15.67 -1.47
C ASN A 265 12.76 14.29 -0.92
N VAL A 266 12.96 13.26 -1.74
CA VAL A 266 12.51 11.88 -1.45
C VAL A 266 13.16 11.34 -0.18
N LYS A 267 14.46 11.60 0.00
CA LYS A 267 15.21 11.15 1.17
C LYS A 267 14.69 11.81 2.45
N GLU A 268 14.52 13.13 2.42
CA GLU A 268 14.02 13.89 3.58
C GLU A 268 12.60 13.45 3.99
N LEU A 269 11.68 13.34 3.02
CA LEU A 269 10.32 12.86 3.29
C LEU A 269 10.32 11.45 3.87
N LEU A 270 11.16 10.56 3.33
CA LEU A 270 11.30 9.20 3.85
C LEU A 270 11.85 9.18 5.27
N THR A 271 12.81 10.05 5.60
CA THR A 271 13.37 10.19 6.95
C THR A 271 12.28 10.59 7.95
N TYR A 272 11.40 11.54 7.63
CA TYR A 272 10.29 11.88 8.52
C TYR A 272 9.34 10.69 8.80
N ILE A 273 9.15 9.81 7.82
CA ILE A 273 8.33 8.59 7.99
C ILE A 273 9.08 7.55 8.82
N GLU A 274 10.38 7.36 8.57
CA GLU A 274 11.26 6.48 9.35
C GLU A 274 11.28 6.89 10.83
N ASP A 275 11.48 8.18 11.10
CA ASP A 275 11.47 8.74 12.46
C ASP A 275 10.14 8.46 13.17
N ALA A 276 9.00 8.63 12.46
CA ALA A 276 7.68 8.32 13.02
C ALA A 276 7.50 6.82 13.33
N VAL A 277 8.07 5.92 12.52
CA VAL A 277 8.10 4.47 12.83
C VAL A 277 8.90 4.23 14.11
N MET A 278 10.07 4.83 14.23
CA MET A 278 10.93 4.71 15.41
C MET A 278 10.24 5.25 16.68
N GLU A 279 9.53 6.38 16.57
CA GLU A 279 8.75 6.94 17.67
C GLU A 279 7.63 5.98 18.12
N TYR A 280 6.92 5.31 17.19
CA TYR A 280 5.96 4.25 17.56
C TYR A 280 6.62 3.07 18.29
N ILE A 281 7.81 2.66 17.87
CA ILE A 281 8.57 1.61 18.56
C ILE A 281 8.87 2.03 19.99
N GLU A 282 9.30 3.28 20.21
CA GLU A 282 9.56 3.81 21.55
C GLU A 282 8.30 3.92 22.41
N ILE A 283 7.20 4.41 21.84
CA ILE A 283 5.90 4.49 22.52
C ILE A 283 5.44 3.09 22.95
N SER A 284 5.61 2.08 22.09
CA SER A 284 5.21 0.71 22.40
C SER A 284 5.95 0.10 23.60
N LYS A 285 7.15 0.58 23.91
CA LYS A 285 7.93 0.16 25.08
C LYS A 285 7.41 0.78 26.39
N LYS A 286 6.72 1.92 26.31
CA LYS A 286 6.17 2.65 27.46
C LYS A 286 4.79 2.13 27.91
N GLY A 287 4.14 1.29 27.11
CA GLY A 287 2.84 0.67 27.41
C GLY A 287 1.78 0.94 26.34
N ALA A 288 0.56 0.49 26.59
CA ALA A 288 -0.56 0.68 25.67
C ALA A 288 -0.99 2.16 25.57
N LEU A 289 -1.38 2.59 24.37
CA LEU A 289 -1.97 3.90 24.12
C LEU A 289 -3.32 4.04 24.83
N LYS A 290 -3.64 5.24 25.33
CA LYS A 290 -4.91 5.53 25.98
C LYS A 290 -5.90 6.03 24.92
N GLN A 291 -7.12 5.49 24.93
CA GLN A 291 -8.20 5.95 24.03
C GLN A 291 -8.70 7.34 24.43
#